data_AF-A0A9N9GFW1-F1
#
_entry.id   AF-A0A9N9GFW1-F1
#
_cell.length_a   1.000
_cell.length_b   1.000
_cell.length_c   1.000
_cell.angle_alpha   90.00
_cell.angle_beta   90.00
_cell.angle_gamma   90.00
#
_symmetry.space_group_name_H-M   'P 1'
#
loop_
_entity.id
_entity.type
_entity.pdbx_description
1 polymer ?
#
loop_
_entity_poly.entity_id
_entity_poly.type
_entity_poly.pdbx_seq_one_letter_code
_entity_poly.pdbx_strand_id
1 'polypeptide(L)'
;HEIAYVFGQMRSPASVPALIKTLENMNELYMVRHEAAEALGSVATPECLPVLKRFKDDQERVVKESCEVALDMYEYESSQGFDMLTV
;
A
#
# COMPACT_ATOMS: atom_id res chain seq x y z
N HIS A 1 7.39 -7.53 -9.82
CA HIS A 1 7.84 -6.52 -10.80
C HIS A 1 6.64 -5.95 -11.55
N GLU A 2 6.08 -6.58 -12.58
CA GLU A 2 4.96 -5.96 -13.32
C GLU A 2 3.58 -6.16 -12.67
N ILE A 3 3.40 -7.20 -11.84
CA ILE A 3 2.07 -7.58 -11.33
C ILE A 3 1.56 -6.62 -10.24
N ALA A 4 2.38 -6.23 -9.25
CA ALA A 4 1.91 -5.31 -8.22
C ALA A 4 1.87 -3.85 -8.71
N TYR A 5 2.66 -3.48 -9.73
CA TYR A 5 2.48 -2.22 -10.46
C TYR A 5 1.11 -2.17 -11.16
N VAL A 6 0.68 -3.27 -11.81
CA VAL A 6 -0.65 -3.38 -12.42
C VAL A 6 -1.76 -3.35 -11.37
N PHE A 7 -1.60 -3.98 -10.20
CA PHE A 7 -2.60 -3.89 -9.13
C PHE A 7 -2.69 -2.49 -8.50
N GLY A 8 -1.57 -1.77 -8.39
CA GLY A 8 -1.55 -0.36 -7.97
C GLY A 8 -2.26 0.56 -8.97
N GLN A 9 -2.06 0.35 -10.28
CA GLN A 9 -2.76 1.08 -11.35
C GLN A 9 -4.27 0.84 -11.34
N MET A 10 -4.72 -0.36 -10.97
CA MET A 10 -6.16 -0.66 -10.88
C MET A 10 -6.85 0.06 -9.72
N ARG A 11 -6.10 0.53 -8.71
CA ARG A 11 -6.58 1.20 -7.48
C ARG A 11 -7.88 0.57 -6.91
N SER A 12 -8.04 -0.73 -7.08
CA SER A 12 -9.31 -1.39 -6.80
C SER A 12 -9.34 -1.83 -5.33
N PRO A 13 -10.33 -1.41 -4.53
CA PRO A 13 -10.49 -1.91 -3.16
C PRO A 13 -10.55 -3.45 -3.07
N ALA A 14 -10.96 -4.13 -4.14
CA ALA A 14 -11.03 -5.58 -4.20
C ALA A 14 -9.64 -6.26 -4.17
N SER A 15 -8.55 -5.57 -4.50
CA SER A 15 -7.19 -6.11 -4.45
C SER A 15 -6.57 -6.06 -3.05
N VAL A 16 -7.12 -5.25 -2.13
CA VAL A 16 -6.58 -5.01 -0.78
C VAL A 16 -6.29 -6.29 -0.01
N PRO A 17 -7.19 -7.30 0.06
CA PRO A 17 -6.90 -8.54 0.79
C PRO A 17 -5.69 -9.30 0.23
N ALA A 18 -5.52 -9.31 -1.09
CA ALA A 18 -4.39 -9.98 -1.74
C ALA A 18 -3.07 -9.22 -1.53
N LEU A 19 -3.11 -7.89 -1.58
CA LEU A 19 -1.96 -7.03 -1.33
C LEU A 19 -1.50 -7.12 0.13
N ILE A 20 -2.42 -7.10 1.10
CA ILE A 20 -2.12 -7.33 2.52
C ILE A 20 -1.41 -8.67 2.71
N LYS A 21 -1.99 -9.75 2.15
CA LYS A 21 -1.40 -11.09 2.23
C LYS A 21 0.01 -11.15 1.65
N THR A 22 0.26 -10.39 0.58
CA THR A 22 1.57 -10.32 -0.06
C THR A 22 2.58 -9.59 0.82
N LEU A 23 2.22 -8.44 1.38
CA LEU A 23 3.08 -7.66 2.28
C LEU A 23 3.41 -8.44 3.57
N GLU A 24 2.45 -9.21 4.08
CA GLU A 24 2.60 -10.05 5.28
C GLU A 24 3.39 -11.35 5.06
N ASN A 25 3.61 -11.77 3.81
CA ASN A 25 4.34 -12.99 3.52
C ASN A 25 5.84 -12.79 3.69
N MET A 26 6.37 -13.12 4.87
CA MET A 26 7.82 -13.01 5.17
C MET A 26 8.71 -13.94 4.33
N ASN A 27 8.13 -14.91 3.61
CA ASN A 27 8.86 -15.75 2.66
C ASN A 27 8.84 -15.18 1.23
N GLU A 28 8.13 -14.09 1.00
CA GLU A 28 8.08 -13.40 -0.29
C GLU A 28 9.31 -12.50 -0.46
N LEU A 29 9.71 -12.28 -1.71
CA LEU A 29 10.80 -11.36 -2.03
C LEU A 29 10.46 -9.95 -1.54
N TYR A 30 11.44 -9.31 -0.89
CA TYR A 30 11.29 -7.94 -0.37
C TYR A 30 10.83 -6.95 -1.46
N MET A 31 11.23 -7.16 -2.72
CA MET A 31 10.78 -6.36 -3.86
C MET A 31 9.27 -6.49 -4.12
N VAL A 32 8.71 -7.70 -4.03
CA VAL A 32 7.28 -7.92 -4.24
C VAL A 32 6.47 -7.35 -3.08
N ARG A 33 7.00 -7.44 -1.85
CA ARG A 33 6.41 -6.81 -0.66
C ARG A 33 6.42 -5.28 -0.75
N HIS A 34 7.51 -4.69 -1.25
CA HIS A 34 7.62 -3.26 -1.56
C HIS A 34 6.52 -2.81 -2.53
N GLU A 35 6.36 -3.50 -3.65
CA GLU A 35 5.31 -3.17 -4.63
C GLU A 35 3.90 -3.29 -4.03
N ALA A 36 3.68 -4.26 -3.13
CA ALA A 36 2.42 -4.41 -2.42
C ALA A 36 2.14 -3.24 -1.46
N ALA A 37 3.16 -2.75 -0.74
CA ALA A 37 3.03 -1.58 0.13
C ALA A 37 2.68 -0.31 -0.66
N GLU A 38 3.36 -0.03 -1.78
CA GLU A 38 3.04 1.12 -2.64
C GLU A 38 1.63 1.06 -3.23
N ALA A 39 1.20 -0.14 -3.66
CA ALA A 39 -0.14 -0.35 -4.17
C ALA A 39 -1.21 -0.11 -3.07
N LEU A 40 -0.97 -0.57 -1.84
CA LEU A 40 -1.87 -0.31 -0.71
C LEU A 40 -1.99 1.19 -0.38
N GLY A 41 -0.88 1.94 -0.44
CA GLY A 41 -0.89 3.39 -0.28
C GLY A 41 -1.68 4.10 -1.37
N SER A 42 -1.59 3.62 -2.62
CA SER A 42 -2.33 4.16 -3.77
C SER A 42 -3.83 3.85 -3.75
N VAL A 43 -4.22 2.69 -3.19
CA VAL A 43 -5.64 2.29 -3.04
C VAL A 43 -6.32 3.07 -1.91
N ALA A 44 -5.58 3.38 -0.85
CA ALA A 44 -5.98 4.29 0.23
C ALA A 44 -7.32 3.96 0.94
N THR A 45 -7.65 2.68 1.13
CA THR A 45 -8.83 2.28 1.93
C THR A 45 -8.47 2.07 3.41
N PRO A 46 -9.43 2.23 4.35
CA PRO A 46 -9.14 2.15 5.79
C PRO A 46 -8.43 0.87 6.25
N GLU A 47 -8.61 -0.24 5.52
CA GLU A 47 -7.98 -1.53 5.79
C GLU A 47 -6.46 -1.52 5.50
N CYS A 48 -5.96 -0.61 4.66
CA CYS A 48 -4.53 -0.47 4.35
C CYS A 48 -3.74 0.11 5.54
N LEU A 49 -4.35 0.99 6.33
CA LEU A 49 -3.68 1.77 7.38
C LEU A 49 -3.00 0.91 8.46
N PRO A 50 -3.68 -0.09 9.07
CA PRO A 50 -3.06 -0.93 10.10
C PRO A 50 -1.86 -1.72 9.58
N VAL A 51 -1.95 -2.24 8.35
CA VAL A 51 -0.86 -3.05 7.78
C VAL A 51 0.34 -2.18 7.43
N LEU A 52 0.14 -1.03 6.78
CA LEU A 52 1.24 -0.14 6.41
C LEU A 52 1.97 0.37 7.66
N LYS A 53 1.24 0.73 8.71
CA LYS A 53 1.85 1.12 10.01
C LYS A 53 2.68 0.00 10.63
N ARG A 54 2.19 -1.25 10.59
CA ARG A 54 2.90 -2.41 11.13
C ARG A 54 4.22 -2.68 10.40
N PHE A 55 4.27 -2.46 9.09
CA PHE A 55 5.45 -2.75 8.27
C PHE A 55 6.42 -1.57 8.09
N LYS A 56 6.17 -0.41 8.72
CA LYS A 56 7.20 0.65 8.86
C LYS A 56 8.45 0.18 9.62
N ASP A 57 8.29 -0.83 10.48
CA ASP A 57 9.38 -1.42 11.27
C ASP A 57 9.94 -2.72 10.68
N ASP A 58 9.60 -3.05 9.43
CA ASP A 58 10.04 -4.30 8.76
C ASP A 58 11.57 -4.50 8.76
N GLN A 59 12.05 -5.73 8.75
CA GLN A 59 13.50 -5.99 8.71
C GLN A 59 14.14 -5.49 7.41
N GLU A 60 13.39 -5.54 6.32
CA GLU A 60 13.85 -5.09 5.01
C GLU A 60 13.69 -3.58 4.86
N ARG A 61 14.82 -2.87 4.74
CA ARG A 61 14.84 -1.41 4.60
C ARG A 61 13.92 -0.91 3.48
N VAL A 62 13.92 -1.60 2.35
CA VAL A 62 13.08 -1.21 1.19
C VAL A 62 11.61 -1.24 1.57
N VAL A 63 11.15 -2.28 2.29
CA VAL A 63 9.74 -2.40 2.70
C VAL A 63 9.36 -1.31 3.71
N LYS A 64 10.26 -0.97 4.65
CA LYS A 64 10.07 0.13 5.60
C LYS A 64 9.81 1.46 4.89
N GLU A 65 10.73 1.84 4.01
CA GLU A 65 10.68 3.09 3.24
C GLU A 65 9.43 3.13 2.34
N SER A 66 9.04 1.97 1.79
CA SER A 66 7.81 1.85 1.00
C SER A 66 6.56 2.11 1.83
N CYS A 67 6.50 1.56 3.05
CA CYS A 67 5.36 1.75 3.94
C CYS A 67 5.28 3.19 4.46
N GLU A 68 6.42 3.86 4.64
CA GLU A 68 6.47 5.30 4.93
C GLU A 68 5.86 6.12 3.80
N VAL A 69 6.36 5.94 2.57
CA VAL A 69 5.84 6.65 1.39
C VAL A 69 4.36 6.31 1.16
N ALA A 70 3.96 5.05 1.30
CA ALA A 70 2.58 4.61 1.13
C ALA A 70 1.62 5.24 2.14
N LEU A 71 2.06 5.55 3.35
CA LEU A 71 1.25 6.27 4.35
C LEU A 71 1.09 7.74 3.97
N ASP A 72 2.13 8.39 3.49
CA ASP A 72 2.04 9.78 3.00
C ASP A 72 1.09 9.84 1.78
N MET A 73 1.18 8.86 0.87
CA MET A 73 0.26 8.72 -0.27
C MET A 73 -1.18 8.46 0.19
N TYR A 74 -1.37 7.61 1.18
CA TYR A 74 -2.68 7.35 1.78
C TYR A 74 -3.31 8.65 2.30
N GLU A 75 -2.55 9.45 3.06
CA GLU A 75 -3.02 10.73 3.60
C GLU A 75 -3.39 11.70 2.48
N TYR A 76 -2.57 11.78 1.44
CA TYR A 76 -2.86 12.60 0.26
C TYR A 76 -4.15 12.15 -0.46
N GLU A 77 -4.28 10.87 -0.83
CA GLU A 77 -5.43 10.36 -1.57
C GLU A 77 -6.73 10.41 -0.72
N SER A 78 -6.63 10.14 0.59
CA SER A 78 -7.77 10.27 1.51
C SER A 78 -8.22 11.72 1.70
N SER A 79 -7.31 12.69 1.61
CA SER A 79 -7.64 14.12 1.63
C SER A 79 -8.32 14.58 0.33
N GLN A 80 -7.86 14.10 -0.84
CA GLN A 80 -8.43 14.43 -2.15
C GLN A 80 -9.83 13.82 -2.37
N GLY A 81 -10.08 12.63 -1.83
CA GLY A 81 -11.42 12.02 -1.82
C GLY A 81 -12.46 12.86 -1.07
N PHE A 82 -12.02 13.74 -0.16
CA PHE A 82 -12.88 14.65 0.58
C PHE A 82 -13.20 15.94 -0.22
N ASP A 83 -12.23 16.45 -0.98
CA ASP A 83 -12.39 17.67 -1.81
C ASP A 83 -13.23 17.45 -3.08
N MET A 84 -13.34 16.22 -3.58
CA MET A 84 -14.18 15.92 -4.76
C MET A 84 -15.68 15.82 -4.43
N LEU A 85 -16.07 15.70 -3.15
CA LEU A 85 -17.47 15.58 -2.70
C LEU A 85 -18.09 16.92 -2.26
N THR A 86 -17.35 18.02 -2.31
CA THR A 86 -17.77 19.35 -1.82
C THR A 86 -17.97 20.41 -2.92
N VAL A 87 -18.12 20.01 -4.19
CA VAL A 87 -18.47 20.92 -5.31
C VAL A 87 -19.86 20.66 -5.89
#